data_AF-A0A9X8YS67-F1
#
_entry.id   AF-A0A9X8YS67-F1
#
_cell.length_a   1.000
_cell.length_b   1.000
_cell.length_c   1.000
_cell.angle_alpha   90.00
_cell.angle_beta   90.00
_cell.angle_gamma   90.00
#
_symmetry.space_group_name_H-M   'P 1'
#
loop_
_entity.id
_entity.type
_entity.pdbx_description
1 polymer ?
#
loop_
_entity_poly.entity_id
_entity_poly.type
_entity_poly.pdbx_seq_one_letter_code
_entity_poly.pdbx_strand_id
1 'polypeptide(L)'
;MVKYWLFFVAIVVCSGNVYAQSCAEQQRQVKIQMDYAKQYNNQAEMDRLQNALRDIRLHCEENQQTRRITLQKNIEQRQIALDAAVRSGDQEDIDYARKRLKHEQDRLEGLEH
;
A
#
# COMPACT_ATOMS: atom_id res chain seq x y z
N MET A 1 35.82 36.79 -26.02
CA MET A 1 35.90 35.33 -26.19
C MET A 1 36.20 34.70 -24.83
N VAL A 2 35.21 34.18 -24.13
CA VAL A 2 35.40 33.23 -23.01
C VAL A 2 34.32 32.16 -23.16
N LYS A 3 34.77 30.92 -23.06
CA LYS A 3 34.22 29.70 -23.62
C LYS A 3 33.18 29.14 -22.63
N TYR A 4 31.90 29.11 -23.01
CA TYR A 4 30.85 28.49 -22.19
C TYR A 4 31.12 26.99 -22.09
N TRP A 5 31.64 26.57 -20.94
CA TRP A 5 31.75 25.16 -20.60
C TRP A 5 30.35 24.68 -20.20
N LEU A 6 29.78 23.84 -21.06
CA LEU A 6 28.53 23.14 -20.84
C LEU A 6 28.67 22.26 -19.58
N PHE A 7 28.33 22.81 -18.42
CA PHE A 7 28.02 21.99 -17.24
C PHE A 7 26.64 21.39 -17.46
N PHE A 8 26.62 20.22 -18.10
CA PHE A 8 25.53 19.27 -18.01
C PHE A 8 25.38 18.86 -16.53
N VAL A 9 24.54 19.58 -15.79
CA VAL A 9 24.03 19.09 -14.51
C VAL A 9 23.08 17.96 -14.86
N ALA A 10 23.60 16.73 -14.86
CA ALA A 10 22.79 15.53 -14.84
C ALA A 10 21.95 15.58 -13.56
N ILE A 11 20.69 15.98 -13.70
CA ILE A 11 19.68 15.81 -12.66
C ILE A 11 19.48 14.31 -12.51
N VAL A 12 20.23 13.71 -11.59
CA VAL A 12 19.93 12.38 -11.08
C VAL A 12 18.62 12.53 -10.32
N VAL A 13 17.51 12.26 -11.01
CA VAL A 13 16.24 11.97 -10.35
C VAL A 13 16.48 10.66 -9.61
N CYS A 14 16.69 10.74 -8.29
CA CYS A 14 16.55 9.58 -7.43
C CYS A 14 15.08 9.15 -7.52
N SER A 15 14.79 8.24 -8.44
CA SER A 15 13.61 7.40 -8.35
C SER A 15 13.77 6.62 -7.06
N GLY A 16 13.17 7.13 -5.97
CA GLY A 16 13.10 6.44 -4.71
C GLY A 16 12.46 5.10 -4.97
N ASN A 17 13.26 4.03 -4.98
CA ASN A 17 12.75 2.69 -4.78
C ASN A 17 12.24 2.67 -3.34
N VAL A 18 11.01 3.12 -3.15
CA VAL A 18 10.24 2.77 -1.97
C VAL A 18 10.05 1.26 -2.12
N TYR A 19 11.00 0.49 -1.60
CA TYR A 19 10.70 -0.86 -1.17
C TYR A 19 9.39 -0.74 -0.42
N ALA A 20 8.35 -1.39 -0.94
CA ALA A 20 7.00 -1.33 -0.37
C ALA A 20 7.03 -2.00 1.00
N GLN A 21 7.61 -1.32 1.99
CA GLN A 21 7.57 -1.69 3.38
C GLN A 21 6.09 -1.70 3.78
N SER A 22 5.68 -2.74 4.49
CA SER A 22 4.33 -2.77 5.04
C SER A 22 4.14 -1.59 5.98
N CYS A 23 2.89 -1.13 6.12
CA CYS A 23 2.53 -0.11 7.10
C CYS A 23 3.03 -0.44 8.51
N ALA A 24 3.00 -1.71 8.89
CA ALA A 24 3.53 -2.19 10.17
C ALA A 24 5.04 -1.95 10.29
N GLU A 25 5.80 -2.21 9.23
CA GLU A 25 7.25 -2.03 9.22
C GLU A 25 7.64 -0.55 9.26
N GLN A 26 6.94 0.31 8.50
CA GLN A 26 7.14 1.76 8.53
C GLN A 26 6.88 2.33 9.94
N GLN A 27 5.76 1.94 10.56
CA GLN A 27 5.44 2.36 11.92
C GLN A 27 6.45 1.84 12.95
N ARG A 28 6.94 0.60 12.79
CA ARG A 28 7.96 0.01 13.66
C ARG A 28 9.28 0.77 13.57
N GLN A 29 9.73 1.14 12.38
CA GLN A 29 10.97 1.88 12.18
C GLN A 29 10.93 3.25 12.86
N VAL A 30 9.81 3.97 12.75
CA VAL A 30 9.64 5.25 13.45
C VAL A 30 9.64 5.06 14.97
N LYS A 31 9.00 4.01 15.49
CA LYS A 31 9.04 3.71 16.95
C LYS A 31 10.47 3.44 17.45
N ILE A 32 11.28 2.70 16.69
CA ILE A 32 12.69 2.48 17.03
C ILE A 32 13.46 3.80 17.09
N GLN A 33 13.21 4.70 16.14
CA GLN A 33 13.83 6.03 16.15
C GLN A 33 13.34 6.88 17.33
N MET A 34 12.07 6.74 17.75
CA MET A 34 11.54 7.40 18.94
C MET A 34 12.23 6.88 20.21
N ASP A 35 12.43 5.58 20.34
CA ASP A 35 13.15 5.00 21.49
C ASP A 35 14.58 5.56 21.57
N TYR A 36 15.24 5.68 20.43
CA TYR A 36 16.56 6.33 20.34
C TYR A 36 16.49 7.80 20.75
N ALA A 37 15.62 8.61 20.14
CA ALA A 37 15.49 10.03 20.47
C ALA A 37 15.16 10.27 21.95
N LYS A 38 14.33 9.40 22.55
CA LYS A 38 14.01 9.40 23.98
C LYS A 38 15.23 9.11 24.85
N GLN A 39 16.07 8.15 24.48
CA GLN A 39 17.29 7.81 25.22
C GLN A 39 18.26 8.99 25.34
N TYR A 40 18.31 9.84 24.31
CA TYR A 40 19.19 11.01 24.27
C TYR A 40 18.50 12.33 24.65
N ASN A 41 17.29 12.29 25.24
CA ASN A 41 16.50 13.48 25.62
C ASN A 41 16.30 14.49 24.49
N ASN A 42 16.19 14.02 23.25
CA ASN A 42 16.01 14.89 22.09
C ASN A 42 14.52 15.13 21.83
N GLN A 43 13.93 16.07 22.57
CA GLN A 43 12.49 16.36 22.48
C GLN A 43 12.06 16.86 21.09
N ALA A 44 12.88 17.69 20.44
CA ALA A 44 12.57 18.19 19.11
C ALA A 44 12.46 17.06 18.08
N GLU A 45 13.33 16.06 18.18
CA GLU A 45 13.28 14.89 17.30
C GLU A 45 12.10 13.98 17.65
N MET A 46 11.80 13.81 18.94
CA MET A 46 10.59 13.10 19.39
C MET A 46 9.32 13.70 18.79
N ASP A 47 9.17 15.03 18.79
CA ASP A 47 7.98 15.70 18.25
C ASP A 47 7.85 15.49 16.74
N ARG A 48 8.96 15.52 16.00
CA ARG A 48 8.99 15.21 14.56
C ARG A 48 8.60 13.77 14.27
N LEU A 49 9.15 12.82 15.02
CA LEU A 49 8.86 11.40 14.85
C LEU A 49 7.41 11.06 15.21
N GLN A 50 6.82 11.75 16.20
CA GLN A 50 5.39 11.64 16.50
C GLN A 50 4.52 12.11 15.34
N ASN A 51 4.86 13.25 14.72
CA ASN A 51 4.17 13.74 13.53
C ASN A 51 4.32 12.75 12.36
N ALA A 52 5.53 12.26 12.09
CA ALA A 52 5.77 11.27 11.06
C ALA A 52 4.97 9.97 11.29
N LEU A 53 4.89 9.51 12.55
CA LEU A 53 4.10 8.32 12.89
C LEU A 53 2.60 8.53 12.65
N ARG A 54 2.08 9.74 12.93
CA ARG A 54 0.68 10.10 12.64
C ARG A 54 0.44 10.11 11.12
N ASP A 55 1.32 10.72 10.36
CA ASP A 55 1.16 10.83 8.91
C ASP A 55 1.22 9.46 8.23
N ILE A 56 2.13 8.57 8.68
CA ILE A 56 2.18 7.18 8.23
C ILE A 56 0.86 6.45 8.55
N ARG A 57 0.29 6.63 9.75
CA ARG A 57 -0.98 5.99 10.10
C ARG A 57 -2.12 6.46 9.19
N LEU A 58 -2.23 7.76 8.96
CA LEU A 58 -3.25 8.34 8.07
C LEU A 58 -3.11 7.79 6.65
N HIS A 59 -1.89 7.78 6.11
CA HIS A 59 -1.64 7.24 4.78
C HIS A 59 -1.93 5.74 4.67
N CYS A 60 -1.63 4.98 5.72
CA CYS A 60 -1.92 3.56 5.78
C CYS A 60 -3.43 3.27 5.82
N GLU A 61 -4.18 4.04 6.58
CA GLU A 61 -5.65 3.96 6.65
C GLU A 61 -6.29 4.32 5.30
N GLU A 62 -5.84 5.41 4.67
CA GLU A 62 -6.31 5.82 3.34
C GLU A 62 -6.04 4.74 2.27
N ASN A 63 -4.85 4.16 2.29
CA ASN A 63 -4.50 3.05 1.39
C ASN A 63 -5.35 1.79 1.66
N GLN A 64 -5.60 1.46 2.93
CA GLN A 64 -6.48 0.34 3.29
C GLN A 64 -7.90 0.58 2.78
N GLN A 65 -8.45 1.77 2.98
CA GLN A 65 -9.78 2.13 2.50
C GLN A 65 -9.87 2.02 0.97
N THR A 66 -8.88 2.55 0.25
CA THR A 66 -8.80 2.43 -1.22
C THR A 66 -8.74 0.98 -1.67
N ARG A 67 -7.98 0.13 -0.96
CA ARG A 67 -7.92 -1.32 -1.22
C ARG A 67 -9.25 -2.00 -0.96
N ARG A 68 -9.96 -1.66 0.12
CA ARG A 68 -11.29 -2.21 0.44
C ARG A 68 -12.29 -1.89 -0.66
N ILE A 69 -12.39 -0.62 -1.08
CA ILE A 69 -13.28 -0.19 -2.17
C ILE A 69 -12.95 -0.96 -3.47
N THR A 70 -11.67 -1.13 -3.77
CA THR A 70 -11.22 -1.85 -4.97
C THR A 70 -11.62 -3.33 -4.93
N LEU A 71 -11.44 -3.99 -3.78
CA LEU A 71 -11.81 -5.39 -3.60
C LEU A 71 -13.32 -5.59 -3.64
N GLN A 72 -14.11 -4.70 -3.02
CA GLN A 72 -15.57 -4.74 -3.10
C GLN A 72 -16.05 -4.66 -4.56
N LYS A 73 -15.51 -3.72 -5.33
CA LYS A 73 -15.81 -3.61 -6.77
C LYS A 73 -15.40 -4.88 -7.54
N ASN A 74 -14.24 -5.46 -7.22
CA ASN A 74 -13.81 -6.71 -7.85
C ASN A 74 -14.75 -7.88 -7.50
N ILE A 75 -15.21 -7.98 -6.26
CA ILE A 75 -16.17 -9.00 -5.82
C ILE A 75 -17.47 -8.88 -6.62
N GLU A 76 -18.01 -7.67 -6.79
CA GLU A 76 -19.19 -7.44 -7.63
C GLU A 76 -18.96 -7.92 -9.08
N GLN A 77 -17.82 -7.58 -9.67
CA GLN A 77 -17.47 -8.04 -11.03
C GLN A 77 -17.30 -9.57 -11.11
N ARG A 78 -16.73 -10.20 -10.07
CA ARG A 78 -16.59 -11.67 -10.00
C ARG A 78 -17.93 -12.37 -9.80
N GLN A 79 -18.88 -11.75 -9.10
CA GLN A 79 -20.24 -12.28 -8.98
C GLN A 79 -20.94 -12.29 -10.34
N ILE A 80 -20.84 -11.20 -11.11
CA ILE A 80 -21.38 -11.14 -12.48
C ILE A 80 -20.76 -12.23 -13.38
N ALA A 81 -19.45 -12.44 -13.26
CA ALA A 81 -18.75 -13.48 -14.02
C ALA A 81 -19.20 -14.90 -13.62
N LEU A 82 -19.40 -15.15 -12.33
CA LEU A 82 -19.96 -16.41 -11.84
C LEU A 82 -21.37 -16.64 -12.38
N ASP A 83 -22.24 -15.63 -12.35
CA ASP A 83 -23.60 -15.73 -12.90
C ASP A 83 -23.58 -16.03 -14.41
N ALA A 84 -22.62 -15.45 -15.14
CA ALA A 84 -22.44 -15.75 -16.56
C ALA A 84 -21.98 -17.20 -16.81
N ALA A 85 -21.04 -17.71 -16.02
CA ALA A 85 -20.60 -19.12 -16.09
C ALA A 85 -21.73 -20.08 -15.70
N VAL A 86 -22.54 -19.74 -14.70
CA VAL A 86 -23.71 -20.54 -14.32
C VAL A 86 -24.72 -20.60 -15.47
N ARG A 87 -24.89 -19.52 -16.23
CA ARG A 87 -25.76 -19.50 -17.43
C ARG A 87 -25.21 -20.29 -18.61
N SER A 88 -23.89 -20.37 -18.78
CA SER A 88 -23.29 -21.20 -19.84
C SER A 88 -23.41 -22.69 -19.54
N GLY A 89 -23.46 -23.06 -18.25
CA GLY A 89 -23.57 -24.44 -17.78
C GLY A 89 -22.27 -25.23 -17.85
N ASP A 90 -21.15 -24.57 -18.16
CA ASP A 90 -19.83 -25.19 -18.15
C ASP A 90 -19.33 -25.32 -16.70
N GLN A 91 -19.19 -26.55 -16.24
CA GLN A 91 -18.83 -26.84 -14.85
C GLN A 91 -17.39 -26.38 -14.52
N GLU A 92 -16.46 -26.44 -15.47
CA GLU A 92 -15.08 -25.99 -15.26
C GLU A 92 -15.04 -24.47 -15.07
N ASP A 93 -15.76 -23.73 -15.92
CA ASP A 93 -15.88 -22.28 -15.82
C ASP A 93 -16.57 -21.84 -14.52
N ILE A 94 -17.61 -22.55 -14.10
CA ILE A 94 -18.31 -22.29 -12.83
C ILE A 94 -17.36 -22.45 -11.64
N ASP A 95 -16.60 -23.56 -11.60
CA ASP A 95 -15.69 -23.84 -10.50
C ASP A 95 -14.51 -22.86 -10.49
N TYR A 96 -14.00 -22.47 -11.66
CA TYR A 96 -12.98 -21.43 -11.78
C TYR A 96 -13.49 -20.06 -11.31
N ALA A 97 -14.68 -19.65 -11.76
CA ALA A 97 -15.29 -18.38 -11.36
C ALA A 97 -15.55 -18.32 -9.85
N ARG A 98 -16.04 -19.42 -9.25
CA ARG A 98 -16.26 -19.53 -7.80
C ARG A 98 -14.96 -19.40 -7.01
N LYS A 99 -13.88 -20.07 -7.45
CA LYS A 99 -12.56 -19.94 -6.80
C LYS A 99 -12.04 -18.50 -6.85
N ARG A 100 -12.22 -17.81 -7.98
CA ARG A 100 -11.80 -16.40 -8.14
C ARG A 100 -12.61 -15.45 -7.26
N LEU A 101 -13.93 -15.66 -7.17
CA LEU A 101 -14.79 -14.90 -6.28
C LEU A 101 -14.36 -15.06 -4.82
N LYS A 102 -14.18 -16.31 -4.38
CA LYS A 102 -13.73 -16.61 -3.02
C LYS A 102 -12.37 -15.96 -2.70
N HIS A 103 -11.42 -16.02 -3.62
CA HIS A 103 -10.12 -15.39 -3.44
C HIS A 103 -10.20 -13.87 -3.17
N GLU A 104 -11.09 -13.15 -3.86
CA GLU A 104 -11.26 -11.72 -3.61
C GLU A 104 -12.01 -11.45 -2.28
N GLN A 105 -12.94 -12.33 -1.88
CA GLN A 105 -13.61 -12.27 -0.58
C GLN A 105 -12.61 -12.51 0.57
N ASP A 106 -11.79 -13.55 0.49
CA ASP A 106 -10.75 -13.87 1.49
C ASP A 106 -9.75 -12.70 1.64
N ARG A 107 -9.42 -12.02 0.53
CA ARG A 107 -8.56 -10.81 0.55
C ARG A 107 -9.22 -9.62 1.22
N LEU A 108 -10.54 -9.46 1.09
CA LEU A 108 -11.28 -8.38 1.74
C LEU A 108 -11.37 -8.64 3.25
N GLU A 109 -11.69 -9.86 3.66
CA GLU A 109 -11.72 -10.29 5.07
C GLU A 109 -10.35 -10.08 5.73
N GLY A 110 -9.26 -10.41 5.03
CA GLY A 110 -7.90 -10.16 5.52
C GLY A 110 -7.50 -8.68 5.64
N LEU A 111 -8.30 -7.72 5.13
CA LEU A 111 -8.11 -6.28 5.38
C LEU A 111 -8.98 -5.75 6.53
N GLU A 112 -9.97 -6.51 6.99
CA GLU A 112 -10.89 -6.11 8.06
C GLU A 112 -10.41 -6.54 9.45
N HIS A 113 -9.46 -7.49 9.50
CA HIS A 113 -8.76 -7.94 10.70
C HIS A 113 -7.40 -7.24 10.91
#